data_AF-A0A1A8UXT3-F1
#
_entry.id   AF-A0A1A8UXT3-F1
#
_cell.length_a   1.000
_cell.length_b   1.000
_cell.length_c   1.000
_cell.angle_alpha   90.00
_cell.angle_beta   90.00
_cell.angle_gamma   90.00
#
_symmetry.space_group_name_H-M   'P 1'
#
loop_
_entity.id
_entity.type
_entity.pdbx_description
1 polymer ?
#
loop_
_entity_poly.entity_id
_entity_poly.type
_entity_poly.pdbx_seq_one_letter_code
_entity_poly.pdbx_strand_id
1 'polypeptide(L)'
;ESSVQSSCTDTLSLSSFSSDSELSVLSPKRRRIDETTMMSPRRDQNDDASFQAKELVEKLLQTKPGGEKILKEYRQTREVKDPLRRKLVNMVVSAMIEQYGTAPPMDVRTRYALGIVTLFPCLKDPYSEKGYEHFFDSKSNEGYIAWKLKNMQRELHGGRRRSSTSRDPSSNRGPQFGRPVNAEHQLEGDLCREAISLLRHSTDESQIFLKMEQTFKHRQELIQDSEKCETILSVFPRFLDTKGLVVQDFQMMFGEEVSSKLMEKWGTSLKVKVIKEANNLTKTPVLESLIQSAEESPEGNDESTWDSDMAALLLLVYLLPPPPGGKKRPVKITVREALSHVVRFHKSCRNLQETTSSVQGRQPYILAVGTTRCTINDYYIVVDGQLIPCKAKSSISAFDKLFKAHYVFGISYDQALHNMYTFVQTTIYNIDVGLCHESPRVKDLRAKLLN
;
A
#
# COMPACT_ATOMS: atom_id res chain seq x y z
N GLU A 1 29.79 74.46 -10.33
CA GLU A 1 30.43 74.11 -9.04
C GLU A 1 30.39 72.59 -8.82
N SER A 2 31.34 72.07 -8.03
CA SER A 2 31.25 70.89 -7.14
C SER A 2 30.31 69.72 -7.49
N SER A 3 30.78 68.57 -8.03
CA SER A 3 31.59 67.50 -7.38
C SER A 3 30.74 66.44 -6.66
N VAL A 4 30.94 65.11 -6.82
CA VAL A 4 31.90 64.35 -7.66
C VAL A 4 31.28 62.98 -8.04
N GLN A 5 31.84 62.29 -9.05
CA GLN A 5 31.33 61.02 -9.63
C GLN A 5 32.06 59.76 -9.09
N SER A 6 31.81 58.61 -9.76
CA SER A 6 32.43 57.28 -9.66
C SER A 6 31.65 56.30 -8.77
N SER A 7 31.16 55.13 -9.24
CA SER A 7 31.63 54.14 -10.24
C SER A 7 32.59 53.09 -9.67
N CYS A 8 32.32 51.84 -10.03
CA CYS A 8 32.80 50.58 -9.46
C CYS A 8 34.26 50.24 -9.81
N THR A 9 34.89 49.39 -8.96
CA THR A 9 35.52 48.12 -9.41
C THR A 9 35.75 47.13 -8.27
N ASP A 10 35.49 45.87 -8.57
CA ASP A 10 36.21 44.61 -8.25
C ASP A 10 36.74 44.20 -6.86
N THR A 11 36.83 42.88 -6.78
CA THR A 11 37.32 41.98 -5.71
C THR A 11 38.66 42.33 -5.07
N LEU A 12 38.81 41.97 -3.79
CA LEU A 12 39.92 41.14 -3.33
C LEU A 12 39.59 40.37 -2.03
N SER A 13 40.34 39.29 -1.77
CA SER A 13 40.25 38.43 -0.59
C SER A 13 41.48 38.59 0.31
N LEU A 14 41.55 37.84 1.43
CA LEU A 14 42.67 37.74 2.40
C LEU A 14 42.74 38.94 3.38
N SER A 15 43.28 38.82 4.61
CA SER A 15 43.74 37.66 5.43
C SER A 15 43.36 37.96 6.91
N SER A 16 44.02 37.67 8.05
CA SER A 16 45.30 37.09 8.52
C SER A 16 45.10 36.72 10.03
N PHE A 17 45.92 36.01 10.82
CA PHE A 17 47.21 35.28 10.75
C PHE A 17 47.01 33.92 11.54
N SER A 18 47.90 32.94 11.75
CA SER A 18 49.38 32.78 11.75
C SER A 18 50.14 33.43 12.94
N SER A 19 51.22 32.88 13.51
CA SER A 19 51.59 31.47 13.80
C SER A 19 52.75 31.44 14.83
N ASP A 20 53.10 30.24 15.32
CA ASP A 20 54.46 29.80 15.73
C ASP A 20 55.25 30.37 16.94
N SER A 21 55.34 29.51 17.98
CA SER A 21 56.56 28.76 18.40
C SER A 21 57.62 29.25 19.44
N GLU A 22 57.95 28.28 20.31
CA GLU A 22 59.27 27.87 20.84
C GLU A 22 59.84 28.35 22.22
N LEU A 23 60.58 27.40 22.82
CA LEU A 23 61.63 27.49 23.86
C LEU A 23 61.31 27.84 25.34
N SER A 24 60.89 26.80 26.09
CA SER A 24 61.56 26.22 27.30
C SER A 24 61.98 27.07 28.52
N VAL A 25 61.80 26.52 29.75
CA VAL A 25 62.83 26.25 30.80
C VAL A 25 62.22 25.91 32.19
N LEU A 26 62.83 24.94 32.89
CA LEU A 26 62.62 24.45 34.29
C LEU A 26 61.37 23.62 34.71
N SER A 27 61.67 22.54 35.45
CA SER A 27 60.79 21.61 36.20
C SER A 27 60.94 21.88 37.74
N PRO A 28 60.42 21.10 38.75
CA PRO A 28 59.77 19.76 38.71
C PRO A 28 58.70 19.38 39.80
N LYS A 29 58.14 18.14 39.70
CA LYS A 29 57.48 17.29 40.76
C LYS A 29 56.13 17.79 41.33
N ARG A 30 55.04 16.99 41.41
CA ARG A 30 54.90 15.61 41.92
C ARG A 30 53.76 14.76 41.28
N ARG A 31 53.92 13.43 41.37
CA ARG A 31 53.09 12.28 40.95
C ARG A 31 51.57 12.31 41.26
N ARG A 32 50.76 11.70 40.36
CA ARG A 32 49.89 10.51 40.59
C ARG A 32 49.52 9.89 39.21
N ILE A 33 49.89 8.64 38.95
CA ILE A 33 49.09 7.39 39.00
C ILE A 33 48.03 7.30 37.87
N ASP A 34 48.20 6.29 37.01
CA ASP A 34 47.22 5.83 36.01
C ASP A 34 45.98 5.20 36.66
N GLU A 35 44.79 5.40 36.07
CA GLU A 35 43.70 4.42 36.20
C GLU A 35 42.78 4.42 34.96
N THR A 36 42.85 3.35 34.17
CA THR A 36 42.22 3.22 32.85
C THR A 36 40.70 3.06 32.94
N THR A 37 39.97 4.19 32.95
CA THR A 37 38.50 4.17 32.92
C THR A 37 37.99 3.86 31.51
N MET A 38 37.61 2.61 31.25
CA MET A 38 36.93 2.24 30.00
C MET A 38 35.57 2.94 29.87
N MET A 39 35.46 3.88 28.94
CA MET A 39 34.18 4.44 28.49
C MET A 39 33.36 3.35 27.77
N SER A 40 32.47 2.70 28.51
CA SER A 40 31.46 1.83 27.91
C SER A 40 30.47 2.67 27.08
N PRO A 41 30.07 2.26 25.86
CA PRO A 41 29.15 3.03 25.04
C PRO A 41 27.81 3.25 25.76
N ARG A 42 27.34 4.50 25.81
CA ARG A 42 25.98 4.81 26.27
C ARG A 42 24.99 4.17 25.29
N ARG A 43 24.31 3.10 25.72
CA ARG A 43 23.17 2.55 24.97
C ARG A 43 22.06 3.60 24.93
N ASP A 44 21.39 3.70 23.79
CA ASP A 44 20.26 4.61 23.66
C ASP A 44 19.06 4.13 24.51
N GLN A 45 18.28 5.06 25.05
CA GLN A 45 17.12 4.70 25.90
C GLN A 45 16.07 3.88 25.13
N ASN A 46 16.01 4.06 23.80
CA ASN A 46 15.16 3.28 22.90
C ASN A 46 15.64 1.83 22.75
N ASP A 47 16.95 1.57 22.79
CA ASP A 47 17.51 0.21 22.69
C ASP A 47 17.24 -0.57 23.97
N ASP A 48 17.41 0.05 25.14
CA ASP A 48 17.10 -0.56 26.43
C ASP A 48 15.60 -0.88 26.57
N ALA A 49 14.72 0.07 26.20
CA ALA A 49 13.27 -0.18 26.15
C ALA A 49 12.90 -1.30 25.17
N SER A 50 13.58 -1.40 24.03
CA SER A 50 13.36 -2.47 23.04
C SER A 50 13.88 -3.83 23.52
N PHE A 51 15.01 -3.85 24.23
CA PHE A 51 15.57 -5.05 24.85
C PHE A 51 14.65 -5.59 25.97
N GLN A 52 14.19 -4.71 26.87
CA GLN A 52 13.23 -5.07 27.93
C GLN A 52 11.90 -5.58 27.34
N ALA A 53 11.40 -4.93 26.27
CA ALA A 53 10.20 -5.38 25.57
C ALA A 53 10.38 -6.77 24.94
N LYS A 54 11.53 -7.05 24.31
CA LYS A 54 11.88 -8.39 23.80
C LYS A 54 11.92 -9.42 24.94
N GLU A 55 12.64 -9.12 26.01
CA GLU A 55 12.85 -10.04 27.14
C GLU A 55 11.52 -10.41 27.83
N LEU A 56 10.59 -9.46 27.94
CA LEU A 56 9.23 -9.68 28.43
C LEU A 56 8.46 -10.73 27.60
N VAL A 57 8.54 -10.66 26.27
CA VAL A 57 7.87 -11.62 25.36
C VAL A 57 8.61 -12.96 25.32
N GLU A 58 9.95 -12.93 25.40
CA GLU A 58 10.78 -14.14 25.41
C GLU A 58 10.56 -14.96 26.69
N LYS A 59 10.57 -14.33 27.87
CA LYS A 59 10.21 -14.96 29.16
C LYS A 59 8.79 -15.53 29.13
N LEU A 60 7.81 -14.76 28.62
CA LEU A 60 6.43 -15.22 28.49
C LEU A 60 6.32 -16.52 27.66
N LEU A 61 7.03 -16.61 26.54
CA LEU A 61 7.03 -17.79 25.67
C LEU A 61 7.79 -18.99 26.25
N GLN A 62 8.70 -18.78 27.19
CA GLN A 62 9.35 -19.84 27.95
C GLN A 62 8.44 -20.37 29.07
N THR A 63 7.67 -19.51 29.75
CA THR A 63 6.81 -19.92 30.88
C THR A 63 5.45 -20.51 30.46
N LYS A 64 4.85 -20.06 29.36
CA LYS A 64 3.47 -20.46 28.99
C LYS A 64 3.44 -21.69 28.05
N PRO A 65 2.50 -22.64 28.28
CA PRO A 65 2.45 -23.90 27.55
C PRO A 65 2.25 -23.68 26.04
N GLY A 66 3.14 -24.27 25.24
CA GLY A 66 3.15 -24.15 23.79
C GLY A 66 3.94 -22.96 23.23
N GLY A 67 4.44 -22.04 24.07
CA GLY A 67 5.31 -20.94 23.63
C GLY A 67 6.65 -21.44 23.10
N GLU A 68 7.19 -22.50 23.69
CA GLU A 68 8.36 -23.24 23.20
C GLU A 68 8.25 -23.65 21.73
N LYS A 69 7.05 -24.04 21.25
CA LYS A 69 6.85 -24.44 19.85
C LYS A 69 7.06 -23.26 18.90
N ILE A 70 6.69 -22.05 19.32
CA ILE A 70 6.89 -20.81 18.56
C ILE A 70 8.39 -20.47 18.53
N LEU A 71 9.05 -20.54 19.68
CA LEU A 71 10.50 -20.34 19.79
C LEU A 71 11.30 -21.42 19.02
N LYS A 72 10.79 -22.66 18.91
CA LYS A 72 11.44 -23.76 18.17
C LYS A 72 11.25 -23.60 16.66
N GLU A 73 10.03 -23.33 16.18
CA GLU A 73 9.76 -23.07 14.76
C GLU A 73 10.61 -21.91 14.25
N TYR A 74 10.66 -20.80 14.99
CA TYR A 74 11.47 -19.63 14.63
C TYR A 74 12.98 -19.91 14.64
N ARG A 75 13.49 -20.68 15.60
CA ARG A 75 14.90 -21.10 15.63
C ARG A 75 15.28 -22.00 14.44
N GLN A 76 14.34 -22.77 13.91
CA GLN A 76 14.57 -23.69 12.79
C GLN A 76 14.39 -23.04 11.41
N THR A 77 13.38 -22.18 11.24
CA THR A 77 12.97 -21.65 9.93
C THR A 77 13.28 -20.16 9.72
N ARG A 78 13.53 -19.42 10.80
CA ARG A 78 13.49 -17.94 10.85
C ARG A 78 12.16 -17.31 10.44
N GLU A 79 11.12 -18.12 10.24
CA GLU A 79 9.72 -17.70 10.02
C GLU A 79 8.87 -17.99 11.28
N VAL A 80 7.70 -17.38 11.35
CA VAL A 80 6.61 -17.82 12.25
C VAL A 80 5.34 -17.90 11.40
N LYS A 81 4.78 -19.11 11.24
CA LYS A 81 3.62 -19.33 10.37
C LYS A 81 2.31 -18.92 11.04
N ASP A 82 1.27 -18.59 10.26
CA ASP A 82 -0.01 -18.06 10.76
C ASP A 82 -0.66 -18.85 11.91
N PRO A 83 -0.67 -20.19 11.92
CA PRO A 83 -1.16 -20.97 13.05
C PRO A 83 -0.43 -20.68 14.37
N LEU A 84 0.86 -20.30 14.31
CA LEU A 84 1.65 -19.87 15.46
C LEU A 84 1.59 -18.36 15.70
N ARG A 85 1.54 -17.49 14.68
CA ARG A 85 1.28 -16.03 14.84
C ARG A 85 0.00 -15.79 15.65
N ARG A 86 -1.08 -16.53 15.33
CA ARG A 86 -2.35 -16.47 16.07
C ARG A 86 -2.25 -17.01 17.50
N LYS A 87 -1.39 -18.00 17.77
CA LYS A 87 -1.13 -18.50 19.13
C LYS A 87 -0.30 -17.51 19.95
N LEU A 88 0.70 -16.88 19.35
CA LEU A 88 1.50 -15.81 19.95
C LEU A 88 0.61 -14.66 20.44
N VAL A 89 -0.23 -14.12 19.56
CA VAL A 89 -1.17 -13.03 19.93
C VAL A 89 -2.14 -13.47 21.03
N ASN A 90 -2.71 -14.68 20.95
CA ASN A 90 -3.60 -15.18 22.00
C ASN A 90 -2.87 -15.28 23.35
N MET A 91 -1.64 -15.81 23.38
CA MET A 91 -0.85 -16.00 24.59
C MET A 91 -0.42 -14.67 25.24
N VAL A 92 0.03 -13.71 24.42
CA VAL A 92 0.34 -12.34 24.82
C VAL A 92 -0.88 -11.66 25.43
N VAL A 93 -2.05 -11.76 24.77
CA VAL A 93 -3.26 -11.11 25.27
C VAL A 93 -3.82 -11.77 26.53
N SER A 94 -3.72 -13.10 26.68
CA SER A 94 -4.07 -13.77 27.94
C SER A 94 -3.18 -13.30 29.10
N ALA A 95 -1.85 -13.27 28.91
CA ALA A 95 -0.93 -12.83 29.95
C ALA A 95 -1.12 -11.35 30.34
N MET A 96 -1.42 -10.48 29.37
CA MET A 96 -1.80 -9.10 29.68
C MET A 96 -3.08 -9.01 30.54
N ILE A 97 -4.06 -9.89 30.33
CA ILE A 97 -5.30 -9.89 31.14
C ILE A 97 -5.04 -10.46 32.54
N GLU A 98 -4.21 -11.49 32.66
CA GLU A 98 -3.78 -12.04 33.95
C GLU A 98 -3.05 -11.00 34.81
N GLN A 99 -2.22 -10.14 34.21
CA GLN A 99 -1.41 -9.14 34.93
C GLN A 99 -2.07 -7.76 35.09
N TYR A 100 -2.82 -7.29 34.09
CA TYR A 100 -3.35 -5.91 34.02
C TYR A 100 -4.89 -5.85 33.89
N GLY A 101 -5.57 -6.97 34.07
CA GLY A 101 -7.03 -7.07 33.99
C GLY A 101 -7.59 -6.95 32.57
N THR A 102 -8.92 -6.89 32.46
CA THR A 102 -9.63 -6.96 31.16
C THR A 102 -9.41 -5.77 30.23
N ALA A 103 -8.80 -4.67 30.71
CA ALA A 103 -8.50 -3.47 29.93
C ALA A 103 -7.04 -2.98 30.18
N PRO A 104 -6.01 -3.71 29.71
CA PRO A 104 -4.61 -3.36 29.95
C PRO A 104 -4.26 -1.93 29.45
N PRO A 105 -3.36 -1.19 30.14
CA PRO A 105 -2.90 0.14 29.71
C PRO A 105 -2.36 0.20 28.27
N MET A 106 -2.34 1.40 27.68
CA MET A 106 -1.90 1.59 26.29
C MET A 106 -0.39 1.35 26.13
N ASP A 107 0.43 1.81 27.07
CA ASP A 107 1.89 1.56 27.08
C ASP A 107 2.20 0.06 27.15
N VAL A 108 1.44 -0.69 27.95
CA VAL A 108 1.59 -2.16 28.09
C VAL A 108 1.33 -2.84 26.74
N ARG A 109 0.24 -2.50 26.05
CA ARG A 109 -0.06 -3.06 24.70
C ARG A 109 1.05 -2.73 23.70
N THR A 110 1.56 -1.50 23.72
CA THR A 110 2.68 -1.06 22.89
C THR A 110 3.97 -1.83 23.21
N ARG A 111 4.29 -2.02 24.50
CA ARG A 111 5.46 -2.77 24.98
C ARG A 111 5.42 -4.22 24.51
N TYR A 112 4.26 -4.88 24.57
CA TYR A 112 4.09 -6.23 24.03
C TYR A 112 4.17 -6.28 22.50
N ALA A 113 3.62 -5.30 21.77
CA ALA A 113 3.71 -5.24 20.32
C ALA A 113 5.14 -5.02 19.82
N LEU A 114 5.89 -4.11 20.46
CA LEU A 114 7.33 -3.91 20.25
C LEU A 114 8.10 -5.21 20.55
N GLY A 115 7.84 -5.84 21.70
CA GLY A 115 8.50 -7.09 22.09
C GLY A 115 8.31 -8.23 21.10
N ILE A 116 7.14 -8.33 20.45
CA ILE A 116 6.89 -9.31 19.39
C ILE A 116 7.83 -9.08 18.19
N VAL A 117 7.92 -7.86 17.66
CA VAL A 117 8.75 -7.59 16.46
C VAL A 117 10.25 -7.56 16.75
N THR A 118 10.66 -7.21 17.98
CA THR A 118 12.06 -7.26 18.41
C THR A 118 12.53 -8.71 18.70
N LEU A 119 11.61 -9.60 19.10
CA LEU A 119 11.90 -11.04 19.22
C LEU A 119 11.83 -11.77 17.87
N PHE A 120 10.91 -11.36 17.00
CA PHE A 120 10.69 -11.93 15.68
C PHE A 120 10.75 -10.86 14.57
N PRO A 121 11.95 -10.40 14.15
CA PRO A 121 12.09 -9.38 13.10
C PRO A 121 11.36 -9.66 11.77
N CYS A 122 11.15 -10.93 11.39
CA CYS A 122 10.36 -11.29 10.21
C CYS A 122 8.84 -11.01 10.34
N LEU A 123 8.40 -10.58 11.53
CA LEU A 123 7.06 -10.03 11.78
C LEU A 123 7.03 -8.50 11.73
N LYS A 124 8.17 -7.80 11.60
CA LYS A 124 8.19 -6.34 11.53
C LYS A 124 7.65 -5.87 10.16
N ASP A 125 6.69 -4.95 10.15
CA ASP A 125 6.28 -4.25 8.93
C ASP A 125 7.33 -3.19 8.57
N PRO A 126 8.06 -3.31 7.44
CA PRO A 126 9.15 -2.38 7.11
C PRO A 126 8.69 -0.98 6.70
N TYR A 127 7.41 -0.77 6.37
CA TYR A 127 6.88 0.54 5.96
C TYR A 127 6.00 1.23 7.02
N SER A 128 5.80 0.62 8.20
CA SER A 128 5.20 1.32 9.34
C SER A 128 6.26 2.02 10.19
N GLU A 129 5.90 3.16 10.81
CA GLU A 129 6.77 4.03 11.63
C GLU A 129 7.65 3.25 12.63
N LYS A 130 7.09 2.21 13.27
CA LYS A 130 7.79 1.38 14.28
C LYS A 130 7.80 -0.10 13.92
N GLY A 131 6.92 -0.52 13.02
CA GLY A 131 6.82 -1.85 12.43
C GLY A 131 5.96 -2.86 13.21
N TYR A 132 5.36 -2.46 14.34
CA TYR A 132 4.51 -3.30 15.19
C TYR A 132 3.02 -2.93 15.15
N GLU A 133 2.64 -1.92 14.38
CA GLU A 133 1.32 -1.28 14.34
C GLU A 133 0.18 -2.25 13.97
N HIS A 134 0.50 -3.34 13.28
CA HIS A 134 -0.44 -4.42 12.97
C HIS A 134 -0.70 -5.37 14.14
N PHE A 135 0.22 -5.47 15.11
CA PHE A 135 -0.08 -6.05 16.42
C PHE A 135 -0.83 -5.04 17.29
N PHE A 136 -0.30 -3.82 17.45
CA PHE A 136 -0.99 -2.72 18.13
C PHE A 136 -0.53 -1.36 17.63
N ASP A 137 -1.46 -0.52 17.18
CA ASP A 137 -1.23 0.90 16.94
C ASP A 137 -1.86 1.73 18.06
N SER A 138 -1.07 2.59 18.71
CA SER A 138 -1.55 3.49 19.74
C SER A 138 -2.37 4.67 19.20
N LYS A 139 -2.15 5.10 17.94
CA LYS A 139 -2.85 6.24 17.33
C LYS A 139 -4.31 5.88 17.01
N SER A 140 -4.54 4.75 16.32
CA SER A 140 -5.89 4.25 15.99
C SER A 140 -6.50 3.33 17.06
N ASN A 141 -5.71 2.81 18.00
CA ASN A 141 -6.10 1.74 18.93
C ASN A 141 -6.60 0.49 18.18
N GLU A 142 -5.99 0.18 17.03
CA GLU A 142 -6.24 -1.03 16.22
C GLU A 142 -5.07 -2.05 16.33
N GLY A 143 -4.99 -2.99 15.40
CA GLY A 143 -4.07 -4.13 15.46
C GLY A 143 -4.66 -5.41 16.09
N TYR A 144 -3.98 -6.54 15.89
CA TYR A 144 -4.43 -7.86 16.33
C TYR A 144 -4.60 -8.00 17.86
N ILE A 145 -3.74 -7.35 18.65
CA ILE A 145 -3.86 -7.28 20.12
C ILE A 145 -5.14 -6.52 20.51
N ALA A 146 -5.37 -5.34 19.94
CA ALA A 146 -6.57 -4.55 20.22
C ALA A 146 -7.84 -5.30 19.80
N TRP A 147 -7.82 -5.99 18.65
CA TRP A 147 -8.94 -6.82 18.18
C TRP A 147 -9.26 -7.97 19.14
N LYS A 148 -8.24 -8.72 19.60
CA LYS A 148 -8.43 -9.86 20.51
C LYS A 148 -8.89 -9.41 21.91
N LEU A 149 -8.36 -8.31 22.45
CA LEU A 149 -8.87 -7.65 23.66
C LEU A 149 -10.34 -7.25 23.50
N LYS A 150 -10.67 -6.49 22.43
CA LYS A 150 -12.04 -6.02 22.14
C LYS A 150 -13.05 -7.16 21.93
N ASN A 151 -12.61 -8.38 21.59
CA ASN A 151 -13.49 -9.55 21.47
C ASN A 151 -13.73 -10.24 22.82
N MET A 152 -12.69 -10.54 23.60
CA MET A 152 -12.89 -11.20 24.91
C MET A 152 -13.63 -10.28 25.90
N GLN A 153 -13.45 -8.96 25.80
CA GLN A 153 -14.30 -7.99 26.51
C GLN A 153 -15.80 -8.13 26.17
N ARG A 154 -16.17 -8.50 24.93
CA ARG A 154 -17.58 -8.69 24.52
C ARG A 154 -18.16 -9.99 25.06
N GLU A 155 -17.35 -11.05 25.04
CA GLU A 155 -17.70 -12.37 25.59
C GLU A 155 -18.02 -12.27 27.10
N LEU A 156 -17.31 -11.39 27.83
CA LEU A 156 -17.54 -11.13 29.25
C LEU A 156 -18.70 -10.16 29.58
N HIS A 157 -19.02 -9.19 28.71
CA HIS A 157 -19.89 -8.04 29.06
C HIS A 157 -21.20 -7.92 28.25
N GLY A 158 -21.76 -9.02 27.75
CA GLY A 158 -23.14 -9.04 27.21
C GLY A 158 -23.40 -8.15 25.97
N GLY A 159 -22.35 -7.65 25.30
CA GLY A 159 -22.45 -7.10 23.95
C GLY A 159 -23.03 -5.68 23.77
N ARG A 160 -22.39 -4.63 24.31
CA ARG A 160 -22.53 -3.25 23.77
C ARG A 160 -21.29 -2.81 22.98
N ARG A 161 -21.47 -2.41 21.71
CA ARG A 161 -20.43 -1.70 20.94
C ARG A 161 -20.34 -0.24 21.42
N ARG A 162 -19.30 0.12 22.18
CA ARG A 162 -18.83 1.52 22.19
C ARG A 162 -18.12 1.78 20.86
N SER A 163 -18.69 2.65 20.03
CA SER A 163 -18.20 2.94 18.68
C SER A 163 -17.15 4.06 18.68
N SER A 164 -16.00 3.82 19.31
CA SER A 164 -14.86 4.75 19.26
C SER A 164 -14.16 4.65 17.90
N THR A 165 -14.76 5.25 16.88
CA THR A 165 -14.16 5.48 15.56
C THR A 165 -14.27 6.95 15.21
N SER A 166 -13.62 7.79 16.02
CA SER A 166 -13.16 9.11 15.58
C SER A 166 -12.08 8.88 14.52
N ARG A 167 -12.52 8.66 13.27
CA ARG A 167 -11.62 8.71 12.12
C ARG A 167 -11.19 10.16 11.96
N ASP A 168 -9.90 10.42 12.06
CA ASP A 168 -9.34 11.68 11.63
C ASP A 168 -9.62 11.84 10.11
N PRO A 169 -10.31 12.92 9.67
CA PRO A 169 -10.50 13.21 8.25
C PRO A 169 -9.20 13.22 7.45
N SER A 170 -8.05 13.51 8.07
CA SER A 170 -6.73 13.51 7.42
C SER A 170 -6.34 12.14 6.82
N SER A 171 -6.83 11.04 7.38
CA SER A 171 -6.43 9.67 6.97
C SER A 171 -7.11 9.17 5.70
N ASN A 172 -7.99 9.97 5.08
CA ASN A 172 -8.77 9.63 3.88
C ASN A 172 -7.96 9.82 2.57
N ARG A 173 -6.67 9.51 2.61
CA ARG A 173 -5.73 9.49 1.47
C ARG A 173 -6.01 8.30 0.55
N GLY A 174 -5.96 8.52 -0.76
CA GLY A 174 -6.26 7.51 -1.79
C GLY A 174 -6.68 8.14 -3.11
N PRO A 175 -7.47 7.44 -3.95
CA PRO A 175 -7.87 7.93 -5.29
C PRO A 175 -8.70 9.21 -5.32
N GLN A 176 -9.52 9.45 -4.29
CA GLN A 176 -10.39 10.63 -4.19
C GLN A 176 -9.72 11.84 -3.50
N PHE A 177 -8.53 11.66 -2.95
CA PHE A 177 -7.83 12.75 -2.27
C PHE A 177 -7.27 13.74 -3.30
N GLY A 178 -7.80 14.98 -3.29
CA GLY A 178 -7.32 16.05 -4.17
C GLY A 178 -5.84 16.35 -3.93
N ARG A 179 -5.04 16.26 -5.00
CA ARG A 179 -3.59 16.50 -4.98
C ARG A 179 -3.27 17.84 -5.65
N PRO A 180 -2.24 18.57 -5.19
CA PRO A 180 -1.79 19.77 -5.89
C PRO A 180 -1.27 19.37 -7.28
N VAL A 181 -1.70 20.12 -8.29
CA VAL A 181 -1.26 19.96 -9.69
C VAL A 181 -0.25 21.07 -9.98
N ASN A 182 0.83 20.75 -10.70
CA ASN A 182 1.73 21.78 -11.21
C ASN A 182 0.99 22.65 -12.23
N ALA A 183 1.02 23.97 -12.04
CA ALA A 183 0.36 24.93 -12.93
C ALA A 183 1.17 25.20 -14.21
N GLU A 184 2.45 24.82 -14.25
CA GLU A 184 3.29 24.97 -15.44
C GLU A 184 2.69 24.24 -16.64
N HIS A 185 2.63 24.94 -17.78
CA HIS A 185 2.04 24.47 -19.05
C HIS A 185 0.54 24.12 -19.02
N GLN A 186 -0.17 24.35 -17.91
CA GLN A 186 -1.62 24.16 -17.83
C GLN A 186 -2.38 25.33 -18.46
N LEU A 187 -3.41 25.03 -19.26
CA LEU A 187 -4.28 26.02 -19.87
C LEU A 187 -5.46 26.35 -18.97
N GLU A 188 -5.79 27.64 -18.89
CA GLU A 188 -6.89 28.19 -18.11
C GLU A 188 -7.87 28.98 -19.02
N GLY A 189 -9.03 29.34 -18.47
CA GLY A 189 -10.02 30.16 -19.16
C GLY A 189 -10.43 29.61 -20.53
N ASP A 190 -10.47 30.48 -21.53
CA ASP A 190 -10.92 30.13 -22.88
C ASP A 190 -9.92 29.22 -23.64
N LEU A 191 -8.61 29.35 -23.40
CA LEU A 191 -7.62 28.44 -23.99
C LEU A 191 -7.84 26.98 -23.54
N CYS A 192 -8.32 26.78 -22.31
CA CYS A 192 -8.71 25.47 -21.82
C CYS A 192 -9.96 24.94 -22.53
N ARG A 193 -10.97 25.81 -22.71
CA ARG A 193 -12.23 25.48 -23.44
C ARG A 193 -11.95 25.13 -24.90
N GLU A 194 -11.09 25.89 -25.57
CA GLU A 194 -10.64 25.63 -26.95
C GLU A 194 -9.91 24.30 -27.06
N ALA A 195 -8.99 23.98 -26.15
CA ALA A 195 -8.30 22.70 -26.11
C ALA A 195 -9.26 21.52 -25.93
N ILE A 196 -10.25 21.64 -25.03
CA ILE A 196 -11.30 20.62 -24.81
C ILE A 196 -12.20 20.48 -26.04
N SER A 197 -12.56 21.59 -26.70
CA SER A 197 -13.35 21.57 -27.94
C SER A 197 -12.57 20.89 -29.08
N LEU A 198 -11.27 21.16 -29.22
CA LEU A 198 -10.40 20.52 -30.19
C LEU A 198 -10.28 19.01 -29.93
N LEU A 199 -10.16 18.60 -28.66
CA LEU A 199 -10.10 17.18 -28.25
C LEU A 199 -11.35 16.37 -28.65
N ARG A 200 -12.52 17.01 -28.84
CA ARG A 200 -13.73 16.31 -29.33
C ARG A 200 -13.59 15.86 -30.79
N HIS A 201 -12.81 16.56 -31.60
CA HIS A 201 -12.75 16.36 -33.05
C HIS A 201 -11.37 15.96 -33.60
N SER A 202 -10.27 16.21 -32.86
CA SER A 202 -8.92 15.80 -33.28
C SER A 202 -8.77 14.28 -33.36
N THR A 203 -8.04 13.80 -34.36
CA THR A 203 -7.65 12.40 -34.58
C THR A 203 -6.13 12.18 -34.59
N ASP A 204 -5.33 13.24 -34.46
CA ASP A 204 -3.86 13.12 -34.31
C ASP A 204 -3.53 12.80 -32.84
N GLU A 205 -2.98 11.60 -32.60
CA GLU A 205 -2.55 11.17 -31.27
C GLU A 205 -1.58 12.18 -30.63
N SER A 206 -0.70 12.81 -31.41
CA SER A 206 0.31 13.77 -30.90
C SER A 206 -0.37 14.99 -30.29
N GLN A 207 -1.33 15.59 -31.00
CA GLN A 207 -2.15 16.70 -30.47
C GLN A 207 -3.09 16.24 -29.36
N ILE A 208 -3.62 15.01 -29.40
CA ILE A 208 -4.47 14.49 -28.32
C ILE A 208 -3.67 14.38 -27.01
N PHE A 209 -2.50 13.73 -27.02
CA PHE A 209 -1.64 13.63 -25.83
C PHE A 209 -1.22 15.01 -25.31
N LEU A 210 -0.77 15.92 -26.19
CA LEU A 210 -0.38 17.29 -25.80
C LEU A 210 -1.55 18.08 -25.19
N LYS A 211 -2.74 18.05 -25.80
CA LYS A 211 -3.91 18.78 -25.27
C LYS A 211 -4.51 18.11 -24.04
N MET A 212 -4.36 16.80 -23.86
CA MET A 212 -4.65 16.15 -22.59
C MET A 212 -3.71 16.64 -21.49
N GLU A 213 -2.40 16.71 -21.73
CA GLU A 213 -1.41 17.22 -20.77
C GLU A 213 -1.73 18.65 -20.32
N GLN A 214 -1.97 19.53 -21.31
CA GLN A 214 -2.29 20.95 -21.12
C GLN A 214 -3.64 21.21 -20.41
N THR A 215 -4.48 20.19 -20.21
CA THR A 215 -5.80 20.29 -19.57
C THR A 215 -5.93 19.41 -18.31
N PHE A 216 -4.82 18.86 -17.81
CA PHE A 216 -4.80 17.94 -16.67
C PHE A 216 -5.34 18.58 -15.38
N LYS A 217 -4.96 19.83 -15.08
CA LYS A 217 -5.49 20.62 -13.95
C LYS A 217 -7.02 20.69 -13.97
N HIS A 218 -7.60 20.99 -15.13
CA HIS A 218 -9.05 21.07 -15.29
C HIS A 218 -9.75 19.71 -15.06
N ARG A 219 -9.12 18.59 -15.43
CA ARG A 219 -9.63 17.25 -15.08
C ARG A 219 -9.58 16.97 -13.58
N GLN A 220 -8.52 17.40 -12.88
CA GLN A 220 -8.44 17.25 -11.42
C GLN A 220 -9.47 18.13 -10.68
N GLU A 221 -9.73 19.34 -11.18
CA GLU A 221 -10.82 20.20 -10.69
C GLU A 221 -12.21 19.57 -10.93
N LEU A 222 -12.44 18.97 -12.11
CA LEU A 222 -13.66 18.24 -12.45
C LEU A 222 -13.90 16.99 -11.58
N ILE A 223 -12.83 16.34 -11.08
CA ILE A 223 -12.95 15.20 -10.13
C ILE A 223 -13.44 15.66 -8.75
N GLN A 224 -12.95 16.81 -8.28
CA GLN A 224 -13.21 17.28 -6.91
C GLN A 224 -14.53 18.06 -6.80
N ASP A 225 -15.04 18.58 -7.93
CA ASP A 225 -16.32 19.29 -7.99
C ASP A 225 -17.52 18.32 -7.98
N SER A 226 -18.11 18.13 -6.80
CA SER A 226 -19.28 17.27 -6.59
C SER A 226 -20.60 17.85 -7.11
N GLU A 227 -20.64 19.09 -7.61
CA GLU A 227 -21.88 19.74 -8.07
C GLU A 227 -22.07 19.65 -9.59
N LYS A 228 -21.00 19.38 -10.35
CA LYS A 228 -21.06 19.18 -11.80
C LYS A 228 -21.76 17.86 -12.17
N CYS A 229 -22.66 17.95 -13.16
CA CYS A 229 -23.42 16.80 -13.67
C CYS A 229 -22.69 16.01 -14.79
N GLU A 230 -21.62 16.56 -15.35
CA GLU A 230 -20.84 15.94 -16.44
C GLU A 230 -19.75 15.01 -15.88
N THR A 231 -19.60 13.82 -16.47
CA THR A 231 -18.49 12.90 -16.13
C THR A 231 -17.25 13.23 -16.96
N ILE A 232 -16.06 12.89 -16.46
CA ILE A 232 -14.79 13.08 -17.17
C ILE A 232 -14.83 12.45 -18.56
N LEU A 233 -15.46 11.27 -18.71
CA LEU A 233 -15.58 10.58 -20.00
C LEU A 233 -16.53 11.28 -20.98
N SER A 234 -17.46 12.12 -20.50
CA SER A 234 -18.32 12.96 -21.34
C SER A 234 -17.64 14.26 -21.79
N VAL A 235 -16.76 14.83 -20.96
CA VAL A 235 -15.98 16.04 -21.29
C VAL A 235 -14.75 15.70 -22.14
N PHE A 236 -14.07 14.59 -21.81
CA PHE A 236 -12.84 14.09 -22.42
C PHE A 236 -13.07 12.70 -23.05
N PRO A 237 -13.84 12.60 -24.16
CA PRO A 237 -14.17 11.32 -24.79
C PRO A 237 -12.96 10.54 -25.31
N ARG A 238 -11.80 11.20 -25.50
CA ARG A 238 -10.56 10.57 -25.98
C ARG A 238 -10.00 9.48 -25.06
N PHE A 239 -10.44 9.38 -23.80
CA PHE A 239 -10.14 8.20 -22.98
C PHE A 239 -10.73 6.90 -23.56
N LEU A 240 -11.79 6.96 -24.36
CA LEU A 240 -12.51 5.80 -24.89
C LEU A 240 -11.90 5.23 -26.18
N ASP A 241 -11.15 6.05 -26.93
CA ASP A 241 -10.53 5.68 -28.21
C ASP A 241 -8.99 5.63 -28.15
N THR A 242 -8.35 6.52 -27.38
CA THR A 242 -6.91 6.79 -27.45
C THR A 242 -6.11 5.96 -26.42
N LYS A 243 -5.20 5.11 -26.92
CA LYS A 243 -4.45 4.14 -26.11
C LYS A 243 -3.25 4.75 -25.38
N GLY A 244 -3.49 5.27 -24.18
CA GLY A 244 -2.40 5.56 -23.22
C GLY A 244 -2.70 6.65 -22.19
N LEU A 245 -3.74 7.45 -22.40
CA LEU A 245 -4.04 8.65 -21.61
C LEU A 245 -4.20 8.39 -20.09
N VAL A 246 -4.68 7.21 -19.69
CA VAL A 246 -4.76 6.81 -18.26
C VAL A 246 -3.38 6.61 -17.61
N VAL A 247 -2.35 6.27 -18.40
CA VAL A 247 -0.97 6.18 -17.90
C VAL A 247 -0.34 7.57 -17.84
N GLN A 248 -0.61 8.41 -18.84
CA GLN A 248 -0.19 9.82 -18.89
C GLN A 248 -0.72 10.60 -17.67
N ASP A 249 -2.03 10.63 -17.45
CA ASP A 249 -2.63 11.36 -16.31
C ASP A 249 -2.14 10.84 -14.95
N PHE A 250 -1.76 9.57 -14.85
CA PHE A 250 -1.15 9.01 -13.65
C PHE A 250 0.33 9.44 -13.49
N GLN A 251 1.09 9.52 -14.59
CA GLN A 251 2.44 10.08 -14.60
C GLN A 251 2.43 11.59 -14.26
N MET A 252 1.43 12.35 -14.71
CA MET A 252 1.22 13.75 -14.31
C MET A 252 0.91 13.90 -12.81
N MET A 253 0.34 12.87 -12.18
CA MET A 253 -0.03 12.87 -10.76
C MET A 253 1.07 12.38 -9.81
N PHE A 254 1.97 11.49 -10.28
CA PHE A 254 2.94 10.78 -9.43
C PHE A 254 4.37 10.65 -10.00
N GLY A 255 4.62 11.11 -11.23
CA GLY A 255 5.88 10.90 -11.94
C GLY A 255 6.03 9.49 -12.54
N GLU A 256 7.06 9.32 -13.37
CA GLU A 256 7.33 8.05 -14.05
C GLU A 256 7.77 6.93 -13.09
N GLU A 257 8.66 7.25 -12.13
CA GLU A 257 9.16 6.30 -11.11
C GLU A 257 8.04 5.66 -10.28
N VAL A 258 6.94 6.37 -10.02
CA VAL A 258 5.78 5.76 -9.36
C VAL A 258 4.95 4.95 -10.36
N SER A 259 4.81 5.41 -11.60
CA SER A 259 4.08 4.73 -12.65
C SER A 259 4.67 3.35 -13.03
N SER A 260 5.98 3.17 -12.97
CA SER A 260 6.67 1.93 -13.35
C SER A 260 6.65 0.82 -12.28
N LYS A 261 6.52 1.17 -11.00
CA LYS A 261 6.75 0.28 -9.83
C LYS A 261 6.03 -1.06 -9.82
N LEU A 262 4.84 -1.19 -10.40
CA LEU A 262 4.18 -2.50 -10.51
C LEU A 262 4.96 -3.43 -11.43
N MET A 263 5.36 -2.97 -12.62
CA MET A 263 6.10 -3.79 -13.58
C MET A 263 7.46 -4.21 -13.01
N GLU A 264 8.16 -3.30 -12.33
CA GLU A 264 9.45 -3.54 -11.67
C GLU A 264 9.36 -4.58 -10.54
N LYS A 265 8.40 -4.42 -9.61
CA LYS A 265 8.28 -5.28 -8.44
C LYS A 265 7.64 -6.64 -8.75
N TRP A 266 6.74 -6.71 -9.74
CA TRP A 266 5.97 -7.92 -10.02
C TRP A 266 6.85 -9.06 -10.53
N GLY A 267 7.59 -8.80 -11.62
CA GLY A 267 8.41 -9.81 -12.28
C GLY A 267 9.71 -10.17 -11.55
N THR A 268 10.20 -9.32 -10.64
CA THR A 268 11.48 -9.55 -9.94
C THR A 268 11.37 -10.49 -8.74
N SER A 269 10.30 -10.41 -7.95
CA SER A 269 10.10 -11.33 -6.81
C SER A 269 8.67 -11.37 -6.25
N LEU A 270 7.86 -10.32 -6.42
CA LEU A 270 6.59 -10.20 -5.72
C LEU A 270 5.60 -11.32 -6.12
N LYS A 271 5.53 -11.67 -7.41
CA LYS A 271 4.72 -12.80 -7.92
C LYS A 271 5.03 -14.10 -7.17
N VAL A 272 6.31 -14.48 -7.09
CA VAL A 272 6.77 -15.70 -6.42
C VAL A 272 6.44 -15.69 -4.92
N LYS A 273 6.63 -14.55 -4.24
CA LYS A 273 6.29 -14.44 -2.81
C LYS A 273 4.77 -14.50 -2.56
N VAL A 274 3.95 -13.92 -3.45
CA VAL A 274 2.48 -14.01 -3.40
C VAL A 274 2.01 -15.46 -3.56
N ILE A 275 2.59 -16.21 -4.50
CA ILE A 275 2.32 -17.64 -4.71
C ILE A 275 2.73 -18.48 -3.49
N LYS A 276 3.94 -18.25 -2.94
CA LYS A 276 4.43 -18.90 -1.71
C LYS A 276 3.47 -18.71 -0.54
N GLU A 277 2.95 -17.50 -0.33
CA GLU A 277 2.07 -17.22 0.80
C GLU A 277 0.62 -17.68 0.54
N ALA A 278 0.13 -17.63 -0.70
CA ALA A 278 -1.16 -18.23 -1.06
C ALA A 278 -1.17 -19.75 -0.84
N ASN A 279 -0.02 -20.43 -1.04
CA ASN A 279 0.15 -21.84 -0.72
C ASN A 279 -0.01 -22.19 0.77
N ASN A 280 0.21 -21.24 1.69
CA ASN A 280 0.01 -21.43 3.13
C ASN A 280 -1.48 -21.35 3.57
N LEU A 281 -2.39 -20.96 2.67
CA LEU A 281 -3.83 -20.83 2.97
C LEU A 281 -4.55 -22.18 2.96
N THR A 282 -5.73 -22.23 3.60
CA THR A 282 -6.63 -23.39 3.50
C THR A 282 -7.07 -23.58 2.05
N LYS A 283 -6.66 -24.70 1.46
CA LYS A 283 -6.90 -25.06 0.07
C LYS A 283 -8.40 -25.21 -0.22
N THR A 284 -8.78 -24.82 -1.43
CA THR A 284 -10.13 -24.98 -2.02
C THR A 284 -9.96 -25.11 -3.53
N PRO A 285 -10.84 -25.79 -4.29
CA PRO A 285 -10.59 -26.10 -5.69
C PRO A 285 -10.30 -24.88 -6.59
N VAL A 286 -10.91 -23.73 -6.30
CA VAL A 286 -10.64 -22.47 -7.02
C VAL A 286 -9.27 -21.89 -6.66
N LEU A 287 -8.86 -21.98 -5.40
CA LEU A 287 -7.55 -21.53 -4.95
C LEU A 287 -6.44 -22.45 -5.48
N GLU A 288 -6.68 -23.76 -5.53
CA GLU A 288 -5.74 -24.74 -6.08
C GLU A 288 -5.54 -24.52 -7.58
N SER A 289 -6.63 -24.35 -8.34
CA SER A 289 -6.60 -23.97 -9.76
C SER A 289 -5.85 -22.65 -10.01
N LEU A 290 -6.10 -21.60 -9.20
CA LEU A 290 -5.38 -20.33 -9.31
C LEU A 290 -3.90 -20.42 -8.95
N ILE A 291 -3.52 -21.27 -7.98
CA ILE A 291 -2.12 -21.50 -7.63
C ILE A 291 -1.41 -22.26 -8.77
N GLN A 292 -2.00 -23.35 -9.28
CA GLN A 292 -1.43 -24.13 -10.39
C GLN A 292 -1.24 -23.28 -11.65
N SER A 293 -2.24 -22.43 -11.96
CA SER A 293 -2.21 -21.47 -13.08
C SER A 293 -1.14 -20.39 -12.90
N ALA A 294 -0.93 -19.89 -11.68
CA ALA A 294 0.13 -18.94 -11.33
C ALA A 294 1.54 -19.55 -11.25
N GLU A 295 1.64 -20.87 -11.04
CA GLU A 295 2.88 -21.65 -11.02
C GLU A 295 3.27 -22.20 -12.41
N GLU A 296 2.48 -21.92 -13.44
CA GLU A 296 2.72 -22.34 -14.84
C GLU A 296 2.85 -23.87 -15.03
N SER A 297 2.24 -24.64 -14.13
CA SER A 297 2.30 -26.11 -14.13
C SER A 297 1.41 -26.71 -15.26
N PRO A 298 2.00 -27.40 -16.25
CA PRO A 298 1.34 -27.69 -17.53
C PRO A 298 0.34 -28.88 -17.50
N GLU A 299 0.15 -29.54 -16.36
CA GLU A 299 -0.66 -30.77 -16.26
C GLU A 299 -2.18 -30.55 -16.38
N GLY A 300 -2.66 -29.31 -16.50
CA GLY A 300 -4.09 -28.97 -16.54
C GLY A 300 -4.44 -27.86 -17.51
N ASN A 301 -4.48 -28.17 -18.82
CA ASN A 301 -4.93 -27.24 -19.87
C ASN A 301 -6.46 -27.09 -19.91
N ASP A 302 -7.05 -26.65 -18.80
CA ASP A 302 -8.47 -26.31 -18.67
C ASP A 302 -8.73 -24.90 -19.23
N GLU A 303 -9.61 -24.79 -20.24
CA GLU A 303 -9.98 -23.52 -20.91
C GLU A 303 -10.51 -22.43 -19.96
N SER A 304 -10.88 -22.80 -18.73
CA SER A 304 -11.39 -21.91 -17.68
C SER A 304 -10.31 -21.36 -16.73
N THR A 305 -9.05 -21.76 -16.88
CA THR A 305 -7.91 -21.19 -16.15
C THR A 305 -7.46 -19.84 -16.73
N TRP A 306 -6.81 -19.00 -15.92
CA TRP A 306 -6.28 -17.70 -16.36
C TRP A 306 -4.82 -17.82 -16.80
N ASP A 307 -4.28 -16.76 -17.40
CA ASP A 307 -2.82 -16.61 -17.48
C ASP A 307 -2.19 -16.45 -16.09
N SER A 308 -0.91 -16.79 -16.00
CA SER A 308 -0.15 -16.87 -14.75
C SER A 308 -0.06 -15.56 -13.96
N ASP A 309 0.01 -14.40 -14.64
CA ASP A 309 0.03 -13.09 -13.97
C ASP A 309 -1.35 -12.70 -13.45
N MET A 310 -2.41 -12.91 -14.24
CA MET A 310 -3.79 -12.70 -13.80
C MET A 310 -4.13 -13.62 -12.61
N ALA A 311 -3.72 -14.88 -12.67
CA ALA A 311 -3.93 -15.83 -11.58
C ALA A 311 -3.22 -15.37 -10.29
N ALA A 312 -1.94 -15.00 -10.37
CA ALA A 312 -1.18 -14.50 -9.24
C ALA A 312 -1.74 -13.17 -8.68
N LEU A 313 -2.27 -12.28 -9.53
CA LEU A 313 -3.00 -11.07 -9.09
C LEU A 313 -4.28 -11.43 -8.33
N LEU A 314 -5.03 -12.43 -8.78
CA LEU A 314 -6.24 -12.90 -8.10
C LEU A 314 -5.95 -13.60 -6.75
N LEU A 315 -4.76 -14.16 -6.55
CA LEU A 315 -4.32 -14.66 -5.24
C LEU A 315 -4.25 -13.55 -4.18
N LEU A 316 -4.02 -12.28 -4.57
CA LEU A 316 -4.06 -11.15 -3.63
C LEU A 316 -5.45 -11.01 -2.97
N VAL A 317 -6.54 -11.38 -3.65
CA VAL A 317 -7.91 -11.35 -3.08
C VAL A 317 -8.12 -12.48 -2.07
N TYR A 318 -7.42 -13.61 -2.19
CA TYR A 318 -7.41 -14.66 -1.16
C TYR A 318 -6.56 -14.27 0.06
N LEU A 319 -5.44 -13.59 -0.19
CA LEU A 319 -4.57 -13.05 0.86
C LEU A 319 -5.21 -11.88 1.61
N LEU A 320 -6.00 -11.05 0.92
CA LEU A 320 -6.68 -9.85 1.43
C LEU A 320 -8.20 -9.89 1.14
N PRO A 321 -8.92 -10.87 1.72
CA PRO A 321 -10.33 -11.12 1.40
C PRO A 321 -11.25 -9.99 1.87
N PRO A 322 -12.49 -9.93 1.33
CA PRO A 322 -13.47 -8.91 1.69
C PRO A 322 -13.64 -8.77 3.21
N PRO A 323 -13.66 -7.53 3.74
CA PRO A 323 -13.87 -7.30 5.16
C PRO A 323 -15.25 -7.83 5.57
N PRO A 324 -15.37 -8.48 6.76
CA PRO A 324 -16.62 -9.09 7.18
C PRO A 324 -17.73 -8.04 7.30
N GLY A 325 -18.89 -8.32 6.70
CA GLY A 325 -20.03 -7.42 6.62
C GLY A 325 -20.41 -6.80 7.97
N GLY A 326 -20.43 -5.47 8.03
CA GLY A 326 -20.95 -4.75 9.20
C GLY A 326 -22.48 -4.91 9.29
N LYS A 327 -23.06 -4.59 10.46
CA LYS A 327 -24.52 -4.73 10.72
C LYS A 327 -25.46 -4.08 9.68
N LYS A 328 -24.96 -3.21 8.79
CA LYS A 328 -25.72 -2.58 7.70
C LYS A 328 -25.75 -3.39 6.37
N ARG A 329 -25.02 -4.51 6.25
CA ARG A 329 -25.10 -5.43 5.10
C ARG A 329 -25.05 -6.89 5.61
N PRO A 330 -26.18 -7.64 5.59
CA PRO A 330 -26.22 -9.02 6.10
C PRO A 330 -25.54 -10.02 5.16
N VAL A 331 -25.55 -9.76 3.84
CA VAL A 331 -24.85 -10.59 2.86
C VAL A 331 -23.35 -10.36 2.95
N LYS A 332 -22.61 -11.41 3.28
CA LYS A 332 -21.14 -11.43 3.30
C LYS A 332 -20.63 -11.78 1.90
N ILE A 333 -20.08 -10.79 1.20
CA ILE A 333 -19.40 -10.99 -0.09
C ILE A 333 -18.30 -12.06 0.07
N THR A 334 -18.36 -13.07 -0.77
CA THR A 334 -17.40 -14.17 -0.85
C THR A 334 -16.15 -13.76 -1.62
N VAL A 335 -15.05 -14.50 -1.43
CA VAL A 335 -13.82 -14.28 -2.21
C VAL A 335 -14.10 -14.48 -3.70
N ARG A 336 -14.88 -15.50 -4.08
CA ARG A 336 -15.24 -15.79 -5.49
C ARG A 336 -16.00 -14.64 -6.15
N GLU A 337 -16.95 -14.02 -5.45
CA GLU A 337 -17.64 -12.82 -5.96
C GLU A 337 -16.66 -11.66 -6.14
N ALA A 338 -15.80 -11.41 -5.14
CA ALA A 338 -14.79 -10.34 -5.23
C ALA A 338 -13.78 -10.53 -6.39
N LEU A 339 -13.43 -11.77 -6.78
CA LEU A 339 -12.63 -12.00 -8.01
C LEU A 339 -13.30 -11.39 -9.24
N SER A 340 -14.63 -11.52 -9.36
CA SER A 340 -15.41 -10.97 -10.48
C SER A 340 -15.56 -9.44 -10.46
N HIS A 341 -15.12 -8.78 -9.38
CA HIS A 341 -15.00 -7.32 -9.30
C HIS A 341 -13.61 -6.85 -9.78
N VAL A 342 -12.60 -7.72 -9.83
CA VAL A 342 -11.28 -7.41 -10.43
C VAL A 342 -11.34 -7.63 -11.95
N VAL A 343 -11.81 -8.80 -12.38
CA VAL A 343 -11.79 -9.21 -13.80
C VAL A 343 -13.06 -9.97 -14.18
N ARG A 344 -13.57 -9.71 -15.39
CA ARG A 344 -14.64 -10.48 -16.04
C ARG A 344 -14.15 -10.97 -17.39
N PHE A 345 -14.34 -12.27 -17.66
CA PHE A 345 -14.08 -12.86 -18.97
C PHE A 345 -15.28 -12.67 -19.90
N HIS A 346 -15.02 -12.28 -21.14
CA HIS A 346 -16.01 -12.21 -22.20
C HIS A 346 -15.53 -13.05 -23.39
N LYS A 347 -16.30 -14.08 -23.76
CA LYS A 347 -15.95 -14.93 -24.90
C LYS A 347 -16.17 -14.17 -26.20
N SER A 348 -15.12 -14.08 -27.03
CA SER A 348 -15.15 -13.47 -28.36
C SER A 348 -16.33 -13.98 -29.19
N CYS A 349 -16.83 -13.12 -30.09
CA CYS A 349 -18.04 -13.33 -30.91
C CYS A 349 -19.37 -13.32 -30.13
N ARG A 350 -19.42 -12.73 -28.92
CA ARG A 350 -20.65 -12.30 -28.24
C ARG A 350 -20.79 -10.78 -28.28
N ASN A 351 -21.98 -10.25 -27.96
CA ASN A 351 -22.19 -8.81 -27.88
C ASN A 351 -21.58 -8.24 -26.60
N LEU A 352 -20.58 -7.38 -26.75
CA LEU A 352 -19.83 -6.77 -25.65
C LEU A 352 -20.72 -5.93 -24.72
N GLN A 353 -21.80 -5.33 -25.25
CA GLN A 353 -22.74 -4.49 -24.49
C GLN A 353 -23.55 -5.26 -23.43
N GLU A 354 -23.78 -6.56 -23.61
CA GLU A 354 -24.48 -7.41 -22.63
C GLU A 354 -23.69 -7.52 -21.31
N THR A 355 -22.35 -7.44 -21.40
CA THR A 355 -21.43 -7.63 -20.27
C THR A 355 -21.12 -6.32 -19.52
N THR A 356 -21.44 -5.16 -20.10
CA THR A 356 -21.37 -3.86 -19.41
C THR A 356 -22.73 -3.46 -18.84
N SER A 357 -23.83 -3.69 -19.56
CA SER A 357 -25.18 -3.26 -19.18
C SER A 357 -25.75 -3.96 -17.93
N SER A 358 -25.17 -5.10 -17.54
CA SER A 358 -25.62 -5.93 -16.43
C SER A 358 -25.01 -5.56 -15.06
N VAL A 359 -24.10 -4.57 -15.00
CA VAL A 359 -23.32 -4.26 -13.80
C VAL A 359 -23.69 -2.88 -13.23
N GLN A 360 -24.48 -2.86 -12.15
CA GLN A 360 -24.74 -1.62 -11.39
C GLN A 360 -23.55 -1.25 -10.50
N GLY A 361 -22.70 -0.32 -10.95
CA GLY A 361 -21.70 0.30 -10.08
C GLY A 361 -20.68 1.17 -10.81
N ARG A 362 -20.20 2.24 -10.14
CA ARG A 362 -19.10 3.10 -10.63
C ARG A 362 -17.69 2.49 -10.43
N GLN A 363 -17.59 1.21 -10.09
CA GLN A 363 -16.33 0.56 -9.74
C GLN A 363 -15.64 0.02 -11.00
N PRO A 364 -14.37 0.39 -11.28
CA PRO A 364 -13.70 -0.09 -12.47
C PRO A 364 -13.32 -1.56 -12.34
N TYR A 365 -13.34 -2.26 -13.46
CA TYR A 365 -12.93 -3.68 -13.56
C TYR A 365 -12.30 -3.97 -14.92
N ILE A 366 -11.48 -5.02 -15.00
CA ILE A 366 -10.94 -5.50 -16.28
C ILE A 366 -11.99 -6.33 -17.00
N LEU A 367 -12.23 -6.02 -18.26
CA LEU A 367 -12.94 -6.87 -19.21
C LEU A 367 -11.91 -7.54 -20.12
N ALA A 368 -11.73 -8.84 -19.95
CA ALA A 368 -10.79 -9.67 -20.69
C ALA A 368 -11.54 -10.38 -21.83
N VAL A 369 -11.24 -10.02 -23.09
CA VAL A 369 -11.95 -10.50 -24.28
C VAL A 369 -11.09 -11.55 -25.00
N GLY A 370 -11.56 -12.80 -25.07
CA GLY A 370 -10.76 -13.93 -25.58
C GLY A 370 -11.59 -15.13 -26.01
N THR A 371 -10.94 -16.15 -26.60
CA THR A 371 -11.62 -17.42 -26.96
C THR A 371 -11.80 -18.34 -25.74
N THR A 372 -10.79 -18.34 -24.87
CA THR A 372 -10.71 -18.99 -23.55
C THR A 372 -10.10 -17.99 -22.56
N ARG A 373 -10.05 -18.32 -21.26
CA ARG A 373 -9.40 -17.42 -20.28
C ARG A 373 -7.87 -17.42 -20.35
N CYS A 374 -7.27 -18.49 -20.90
CA CYS A 374 -5.84 -18.56 -21.22
C CYS A 374 -5.50 -17.74 -22.47
N THR A 375 -6.45 -17.62 -23.41
CA THR A 375 -6.25 -16.99 -24.73
C THR A 375 -7.07 -15.71 -24.84
N ILE A 376 -6.60 -14.67 -24.13
CA ILE A 376 -7.16 -13.32 -24.21
C ILE A 376 -6.58 -12.58 -25.43
N ASN A 377 -7.46 -12.04 -26.26
CA ASN A 377 -7.11 -11.23 -27.42
C ASN A 377 -6.81 -9.80 -26.99
N ASP A 378 -7.72 -9.18 -26.22
CA ASP A 378 -7.67 -7.77 -25.84
C ASP A 378 -8.24 -7.55 -24.43
N TYR A 379 -7.75 -6.50 -23.78
CA TYR A 379 -8.17 -6.06 -22.45
C TYR A 379 -8.74 -4.64 -22.50
N TYR A 380 -9.81 -4.40 -21.74
CA TYR A 380 -10.42 -3.09 -21.54
C TYR A 380 -10.59 -2.83 -20.04
N ILE A 381 -10.51 -1.57 -19.61
CA ILE A 381 -10.98 -1.17 -18.29
C ILE A 381 -12.39 -0.62 -18.47
N VAL A 382 -13.36 -1.17 -17.74
CA VAL A 382 -14.73 -0.65 -17.76
C VAL A 382 -14.85 0.44 -16.71
N VAL A 383 -15.41 1.60 -17.07
CA VAL A 383 -15.69 2.73 -16.16
C VAL A 383 -17.06 3.30 -16.52
N ASP A 384 -17.99 3.36 -15.56
CA ASP A 384 -19.38 3.81 -15.77
C ASP A 384 -20.05 3.18 -17.02
N GLY A 385 -19.78 1.88 -17.24
CA GLY A 385 -20.27 1.10 -18.39
C GLY A 385 -19.54 1.32 -19.71
N GLN A 386 -18.69 2.36 -19.81
CA GLN A 386 -17.83 2.66 -20.96
C GLN A 386 -16.56 1.82 -20.98
N LEU A 387 -15.96 1.63 -22.15
CA LEU A 387 -14.76 0.80 -22.34
C LEU A 387 -13.54 1.68 -22.65
N ILE A 388 -12.48 1.52 -21.85
CA ILE A 388 -11.23 2.29 -21.99
C ILE A 388 -10.11 1.34 -22.48
N PRO A 389 -9.64 1.44 -23.74
CA PRO A 389 -8.81 0.43 -24.39
C PRO A 389 -7.39 0.33 -23.82
N CYS A 390 -6.88 -0.89 -23.56
CA CYS A 390 -5.50 -1.08 -23.13
C CYS A 390 -4.50 -0.92 -24.30
N LYS A 391 -3.28 -0.44 -23.98
CA LYS A 391 -2.17 -0.33 -24.96
C LYS A 391 -1.45 -1.67 -25.11
N ALA A 392 -1.07 -2.29 -24.00
CA ALA A 392 -0.48 -3.63 -23.96
C ALA A 392 -1.56 -4.72 -23.81
N LYS A 393 -1.22 -5.94 -24.24
CA LYS A 393 -2.10 -7.13 -24.23
C LYS A 393 -1.80 -8.14 -23.10
N SER A 394 -1.00 -7.77 -22.10
CA SER A 394 -0.77 -8.60 -20.91
C SER A 394 -1.74 -8.23 -19.76
N SER A 395 -2.09 -9.24 -18.98
CA SER A 395 -2.90 -9.14 -17.75
C SER A 395 -2.32 -8.17 -16.73
N ILE A 396 -1.01 -8.24 -16.48
CA ILE A 396 -0.31 -7.35 -15.56
C ILE A 396 -0.42 -5.87 -15.98
N SER A 397 -0.33 -5.57 -17.28
CA SER A 397 -0.53 -4.20 -17.79
C SER A 397 -2.00 -3.77 -17.81
N ALA A 398 -2.95 -4.71 -17.92
CA ALA A 398 -4.37 -4.43 -17.69
C ALA A 398 -4.63 -4.10 -16.21
N PHE A 399 -3.97 -4.78 -15.27
CA PHE A 399 -4.08 -4.50 -13.84
C PHE A 399 -3.38 -3.19 -13.42
N ASP A 400 -2.22 -2.88 -14.01
CA ASP A 400 -1.60 -1.56 -13.90
C ASP A 400 -2.59 -0.45 -14.28
N LYS A 401 -3.20 -0.57 -15.45
CA LYS A 401 -4.19 0.41 -15.92
C LYS A 401 -5.46 0.42 -15.05
N LEU A 402 -5.91 -0.72 -14.52
CA LEU A 402 -7.03 -0.80 -13.58
C LEU A 402 -6.75 -0.02 -12.29
N PHE A 403 -5.56 -0.17 -11.72
CA PHE A 403 -5.16 0.57 -10.53
C PHE A 403 -5.07 2.08 -10.83
N LYS A 404 -4.41 2.46 -11.93
CA LYS A 404 -4.26 3.88 -12.34
C LYS A 404 -5.60 4.56 -12.64
N ALA A 405 -6.55 3.84 -13.26
CA ALA A 405 -7.89 4.35 -13.54
C ALA A 405 -8.64 4.84 -12.30
N HIS A 406 -8.44 4.23 -11.12
CA HIS A 406 -9.05 4.73 -9.89
C HIS A 406 -8.62 6.17 -9.59
N TYR A 407 -7.34 6.50 -9.75
CA TYR A 407 -6.81 7.85 -9.52
C TYR A 407 -7.21 8.82 -10.64
N VAL A 408 -7.08 8.40 -11.89
CA VAL A 408 -7.39 9.26 -13.06
C VAL A 408 -8.87 9.64 -13.14
N PHE A 409 -9.78 8.81 -12.60
CA PHE A 409 -11.22 9.09 -12.59
C PHE A 409 -11.80 9.40 -11.20
N GLY A 410 -10.95 9.53 -10.16
CA GLY A 410 -11.40 9.86 -8.80
C GLY A 410 -12.35 8.82 -8.16
N ILE A 411 -12.13 7.53 -8.43
CA ILE A 411 -13.00 6.44 -7.98
C ILE A 411 -12.41 5.79 -6.73
N SER A 412 -13.14 5.86 -5.60
CA SER A 412 -12.79 5.12 -4.39
C SER A 412 -12.91 3.61 -4.58
N TYR A 413 -11.97 2.85 -4.04
CA TYR A 413 -11.92 1.39 -4.14
C TYR A 413 -13.19 0.69 -3.61
N ASP A 414 -13.66 -0.34 -4.34
CA ASP A 414 -14.75 -1.21 -3.90
C ASP A 414 -14.48 -1.74 -2.49
N GLN A 415 -15.47 -1.65 -1.60
CA GLN A 415 -15.38 -2.12 -0.22
C GLN A 415 -14.96 -3.60 -0.10
N ALA A 416 -15.26 -4.45 -1.09
CA ALA A 416 -14.83 -5.85 -1.16
C ALA A 416 -13.34 -6.01 -1.50
N LEU A 417 -12.79 -5.12 -2.34
CA LEU A 417 -11.40 -5.14 -2.80
C LEU A 417 -10.50 -4.12 -2.08
N HIS A 418 -11.06 -3.31 -1.18
CA HIS A 418 -10.38 -2.19 -0.52
C HIS A 418 -9.02 -2.58 0.07
N ASN A 419 -8.92 -3.69 0.84
CA ASN A 419 -7.63 -4.15 1.36
C ASN A 419 -6.62 -4.48 0.25
N MET A 420 -7.06 -5.13 -0.83
CA MET A 420 -6.20 -5.48 -1.98
C MET A 420 -5.66 -4.21 -2.64
N TYR A 421 -6.51 -3.23 -2.93
CA TYR A 421 -6.07 -1.98 -3.55
C TYR A 421 -5.23 -1.09 -2.62
N THR A 422 -5.52 -1.03 -1.32
CA THR A 422 -4.66 -0.35 -0.33
C THR A 422 -3.28 -1.02 -0.25
N PHE A 423 -3.20 -2.35 -0.34
CA PHE A 423 -1.92 -3.06 -0.43
C PHE A 423 -1.15 -2.70 -1.72
N VAL A 424 -1.82 -2.70 -2.88
CA VAL A 424 -1.22 -2.28 -4.16
C VAL A 424 -0.70 -0.84 -4.05
N GLN A 425 -1.53 0.09 -3.55
CA GLN A 425 -1.17 1.50 -3.33
C GLN A 425 0.09 1.66 -2.48
N THR A 426 0.12 1.07 -1.29
CA THR A 426 1.15 1.35 -0.27
C THR A 426 2.39 0.46 -0.37
N THR A 427 2.25 -0.76 -0.93
CA THR A 427 3.31 -1.78 -0.93
C THR A 427 3.95 -1.95 -2.31
N ILE A 428 3.18 -1.71 -3.38
CA ILE A 428 3.69 -1.76 -4.75
C ILE A 428 4.05 -0.36 -5.23
N TYR A 429 3.08 0.55 -5.36
CA TYR A 429 3.34 1.91 -5.86
C TYR A 429 4.00 2.85 -4.82
N ASN A 430 3.95 2.49 -3.53
CA ASN A 430 4.42 3.29 -2.39
C ASN A 430 3.76 4.68 -2.29
N ILE A 431 2.49 4.77 -2.68
CA ILE A 431 1.66 5.99 -2.60
C ILE A 431 1.06 6.13 -1.19
N ASP A 432 1.13 7.34 -0.62
CA ASP A 432 0.56 7.72 0.68
C ASP A 432 0.94 6.79 1.87
N VAL A 433 2.12 6.16 1.82
CA VAL A 433 2.61 5.26 2.87
C VAL A 433 2.65 5.96 4.22
N GLY A 434 2.02 5.37 5.24
CA GLY A 434 1.87 5.96 6.57
C GLY A 434 0.87 7.13 6.66
N LEU A 435 0.30 7.59 5.54
CA LEU A 435 -0.68 8.69 5.48
C LEU A 435 -2.12 8.19 5.24
N CYS A 436 -2.30 7.13 4.46
CA CYS A 436 -3.60 6.46 4.33
C CYS A 436 -3.85 5.46 5.46
N HIS A 437 -5.13 5.21 5.79
CA HIS A 437 -5.48 4.11 6.70
C HIS A 437 -5.19 2.75 6.07
N GLU A 438 -4.38 1.94 6.74
CA GLU A 438 -4.07 0.57 6.34
C GLU A 438 -4.59 -0.41 7.39
N SER A 439 -5.35 -1.42 6.97
CA SER A 439 -5.79 -2.44 7.92
C SER A 439 -4.60 -3.29 8.42
N PRO A 440 -4.66 -3.84 9.66
CA PRO A 440 -3.59 -4.70 10.19
C PRO A 440 -3.21 -5.86 9.27
N ARG A 441 -4.14 -6.35 8.44
CA ARG A 441 -3.90 -7.44 7.50
C ARG A 441 -3.10 -7.01 6.25
N VAL A 442 -3.23 -5.76 5.80
CA VAL A 442 -2.39 -5.19 4.73
C VAL A 442 -0.93 -5.11 5.21
N LYS A 443 -0.74 -4.58 6.41
CA LYS A 443 0.58 -4.46 7.08
C LYS A 443 1.24 -5.81 7.37
N ASP A 444 0.47 -6.79 7.87
CA ASP A 444 0.93 -8.16 8.12
C ASP A 444 1.28 -8.90 6.81
N LEU A 445 0.51 -8.71 5.73
CA LEU A 445 0.90 -9.25 4.42
C LEU A 445 2.17 -8.57 3.88
N ARG A 446 2.30 -7.25 4.02
CA ARG A 446 3.54 -6.54 3.65
C ARG A 446 4.75 -7.07 4.43
N ALA A 447 4.62 -7.30 5.74
CA ALA A 447 5.67 -7.92 6.55
C ALA A 447 6.03 -9.35 6.07
N LYS A 448 5.06 -10.13 5.56
CA LYS A 448 5.31 -11.47 4.98
C LYS A 448 5.99 -11.44 3.61
N LEU A 449 5.79 -10.39 2.83
CA LEU A 449 6.28 -10.30 1.44
C LEU A 449 7.54 -9.43 1.28
N LEU A 450 7.85 -8.54 2.23
CA LEU A 450 9.05 -7.69 2.17
C LEU A 450 10.19 -8.12 3.11
N ASN A 451 9.91 -8.96 4.12
CA ASN A 451 10.94 -9.75 4.79
C ASN A 451 11.24 -11.06 4.03
#